data_AF-T1BFD4-F1
#
_entry.id   AF-T1BFD4-F1
#
_cell.length_a   1.000
_cell.length_b   1.000
_cell.length_c   1.000
_cell.angle_alpha   90.00
_cell.angle_beta   90.00
_cell.angle_gamma   90.00
#
_symmetry.space_group_name_H-M   'P 1'
#
loop_
_entity.id
_entity.type
_entity.pdbx_description
1 polymer ?
#
loop_
_entity_poly.entity_id
_entity_poly.type
_entity_poly.pdbx_seq_one_letter_code
_entity_poly.pdbx_strand_id
1 'polypeptide(L)' 'MNTNDKTMAREIFGELLYSYSRADAIRDGVLVDVSERARRAGIKHPTACTAGVWALIECLPENDTDTLAGVVADVR' A
#
# COMPACT_ATOMS: atom_id res chain seq x y z
N MET A 1 17.16 13.83 -1.73
CA MET A 1 16.86 14.98 -0.85
C MET A 1 18.14 15.78 -0.70
N ASN A 2 18.16 17.03 -1.12
CA ASN A 2 19.33 17.87 -0.93
C ASN A 2 19.38 18.36 0.53
N THR A 3 20.59 18.63 1.02
CA THR A 3 20.81 19.06 2.41
C THR A 3 20.06 20.36 2.72
N ASN A 4 19.92 21.26 1.74
CA ASN A 4 19.12 22.48 1.87
C ASN A 4 17.64 22.20 2.15
N ASP A 5 17.05 21.18 1.53
CA ASP A 5 15.63 20.85 1.70
C ASP A 5 15.34 20.42 3.15
N LYS A 6 16.29 19.68 3.75
CA LYS A 6 16.18 19.22 5.14
C LYS A 6 16.28 20.37 6.13
N THR A 7 17.16 21.33 5.88
CA THR A 7 17.32 22.52 6.73
C THR A 7 16.06 23.39 6.70
N MET A 8 15.53 23.69 5.52
CA MET A 8 14.29 24.47 5.37
C MET A 8 13.10 23.78 6.04
N ALA A 9 12.97 22.46 5.86
CA ALA A 9 11.91 21.70 6.53
C ALA A 9 12.03 21.78 8.06
N ARG A 10 13.24 21.73 8.61
CA ARG A 10 13.47 21.85 10.06
C ARG A 10 13.15 23.25 10.59
N GLU A 11 13.46 24.30 9.84
CA GLU A 11 13.15 25.68 10.23
C GLU A 11 11.65 25.98 10.24
N ILE A 12 10.91 25.44 9.25
CA ILE A 12 9.47 25.68 9.12
C ILE A 12 8.64 24.77 10.04
N PHE A 13 8.98 23.48 10.11
CA PHE A 13 8.17 22.46 10.79
C PHE A 13 8.80 21.93 12.09
N GLY A 14 10.03 22.32 12.41
CA GLY A 14 10.77 21.82 13.58
C GLY A 14 11.51 20.51 13.32
N GLU A 15 12.08 19.93 14.39
CA GLU A 15 12.79 18.66 14.31
C GLU A 15 11.85 17.49 14.02
N LEU A 16 12.28 16.58 13.15
CA LEU A 16 11.54 15.34 12.88
C LEU A 16 11.45 14.50 14.15
N LEU A 17 10.23 14.35 14.67
CA LEU A 17 9.99 13.60 15.92
C LEU A 17 9.94 12.08 15.68
N TYR A 18 9.33 11.66 14.57
CA TYR A 18 9.14 10.25 14.25
C TYR A 18 8.96 10.06 12.74
N SER A 19 9.51 8.97 12.20
CA SER A 19 9.28 8.53 10.82
C SER A 19 8.66 7.14 10.82
N TYR A 20 7.66 6.95 9.97
CA TYR A 20 7.00 5.68 9.78
C TYR A 20 7.10 5.28 8.32
N SER A 21 7.91 4.28 8.01
CA SER A 21 8.13 3.86 6.64
C SER A 21 7.04 2.90 6.17
N ARG A 22 6.95 2.72 4.85
CA ARG A 22 6.08 1.69 4.26
C ARG A 22 6.47 0.28 4.73
N ALA A 23 7.75 0.03 4.96
CA ALA A 23 8.22 -1.26 5.47
C ALA A 23 7.77 -1.48 6.93
N ASP A 24 7.79 -0.43 7.76
CA ASP A 24 7.27 -0.49 9.12
C ASP A 24 5.76 -0.77 9.12
N ALA A 25 4.99 -0.07 8.27
CA ALA A 25 3.55 -0.28 8.13
C ALA A 25 3.18 -1.71 7.70
N ILE A 26 4.00 -2.34 6.84
CA ILE A 26 3.80 -3.74 6.44
C ILE A 26 4.17 -4.70 7.58
N ARG A 27 5.29 -4.45 8.28
CA ARG A 27 5.71 -5.25 9.44
C ARG A 27 4.66 -5.22 10.56
N ASP A 28 4.06 -4.06 10.79
CA ASP A 28 3.08 -3.86 11.86
C ASP A 28 1.65 -4.30 11.44
N GLY A 29 1.48 -4.76 10.20
CA GLY A 29 0.20 -5.27 9.69
C GLY A 29 -0.85 -4.19 9.35
N VAL A 30 -0.50 -2.90 9.44
CA VAL A 30 -1.36 -1.78 9.03
C VAL A 30 -1.58 -1.79 7.51
N LEU A 31 -0.53 -2.18 6.77
CA LEU A 31 -0.58 -2.43 5.33
C LEU A 31 -0.34 -3.90 5.03
N VAL A 32 -1.16 -4.47 4.16
CA VAL A 32 -1.02 -5.84 3.63
C VAL A 32 -0.42 -5.75 2.23
N ASP A 33 0.70 -6.44 2.02
CA ASP A 33 1.34 -6.47 0.70
C ASP A 33 0.52 -7.32 -0.28
N VAL A 34 0.05 -6.69 -1.35
CA VAL A 34 -0.69 -7.34 -2.44
C VAL A 34 0.05 -7.24 -3.77
N SER A 35 1.36 -6.95 -3.74
CA SER A 35 2.17 -6.69 -4.93
C SER A 35 2.13 -7.83 -5.94
N GLU A 36 1.99 -9.08 -5.47
CA GLU A 36 1.89 -10.24 -6.36
C GLU A 36 0.57 -10.26 -7.14
N ARG A 37 -0.56 -10.04 -6.46
CA ARG A 37 -1.89 -9.91 -7.08
C ARG A 37 -1.96 -8.69 -7.99
N ALA A 38 -1.42 -7.57 -7.54
CA ALA A 38 -1.33 -6.32 -8.29
C ALA A 38 -0.58 -6.51 -9.62
N ARG A 39 0.54 -7.26 -9.59
CA ARG A 39 1.31 -7.57 -10.80
C ARG A 39 0.51 -8.39 -11.81
N ARG A 40 -0.27 -9.37 -11.34
CA ARG A 40 -1.17 -10.17 -12.21
C ARG A 40 -2.27 -9.30 -12.85
N ALA A 41 -2.73 -8.27 -12.13
CA ALA A 41 -3.69 -7.28 -12.61
C ALA A 41 -3.07 -6.17 -13.48
N GLY A 42 -1.78 -6.24 -13.83
CA GLY A 42 -1.10 -5.24 -14.67
C GLY A 42 -0.59 -4.00 -13.93
N ILE A 43 -0.64 -3.97 -12.59
CA ILE A 43 -0.08 -2.88 -11.80
C ILE A 43 1.44 -3.03 -11.74
N LYS A 44 2.15 -2.03 -12.27
CA LYS A 44 3.62 -2.04 -12.41
C LYS A 44 4.37 -1.81 -11.09
N HIS A 45 3.75 -1.15 -10.13
CA HIS A 45 4.39 -0.74 -8.89
C HIS A 45 4.05 -1.68 -7.73
N PRO A 46 4.95 -1.85 -6.74
CA PRO A 46 4.61 -2.57 -5.51
C PRO A 46 3.42 -1.94 -4.80
N THR A 47 2.37 -2.71 -4.56
CA THR A 47 1.07 -2.23 -4.06
C THR A 47 0.71 -2.93 -2.76
N ALA A 48 0.16 -2.17 -1.83
CA ALA A 48 -0.37 -2.66 -0.56
C ALA A 48 -1.80 -2.13 -0.36
N CYS A 49 -2.64 -2.87 0.35
CA CYS A 49 -3.95 -2.40 0.81
C CYS A 49 -3.93 -2.21 2.34
N THR A 50 -4.89 -1.45 2.87
CA THR A 50 -5.01 -1.27 4.33
C THR A 50 -5.62 -2.51 4.97
N ALA A 51 -5.30 -2.76 6.23
CA ALA A 51 -5.88 -3.86 7.01
C ALA A 51 -7.42 -3.86 6.98
N GLY A 52 -8.05 -2.66 7.01
CA GLY A 52 -9.51 -2.54 6.92
C GLY A 52 -10.08 -3.01 5.59
N VAL A 53 -9.45 -2.67 4.46
CA VAL A 53 -9.86 -3.18 3.14
C VAL A 53 -9.60 -4.68 3.04
N TRP A 54 -8.47 -5.15 3.55
CA TRP A 54 -8.11 -6.57 3.53
C TRP A 54 -9.14 -7.42 4.29
N ALA A 55 -9.58 -6.96 5.47
CA ALA A 55 -10.60 -7.66 6.25
C ALA A 55 -11.94 -7.81 5.51
N LEU A 56 -12.34 -6.82 4.70
CA LEU A 56 -13.55 -6.92 3.87
C LEU A 56 -13.42 -8.01 2.79
N ILE A 57 -12.22 -8.21 2.26
CA ILE A 57 -11.93 -9.25 1.26
C ILE A 57 -11.97 -10.64 1.92
N GLU A 58 -11.34 -10.81 3.09
CA GLU A 58 -11.31 -12.09 3.81
C GLU A 58 -12.70 -12.54 4.30
N CYS A 59 -13.63 -11.62 4.53
CA CYS A 59 -15.00 -11.96 4.91
C CYS A 59 -15.86 -12.49 3.74
N LEU A 60 -15.36 -12.48 2.50
CA LEU A 60 -16.09 -13.08 1.38
C LEU A 60 -15.94 -14.61 1.44
N PRO A 61 -17.04 -15.38 1.32
CA PRO A 61 -16.92 -16.84 1.19
C PRO A 61 -16.06 -17.16 -0.03
N GLU A 62 -15.20 -18.18 0.09
CA GLU A 62 -14.32 -18.66 -0.98
C GLU A 62 -15.16 -19.08 -2.21
N ASN A 63 -15.47 -18.13 -3.08
CA ASN A 63 -15.74 -18.42 -4.47
C ASN A 63 -14.37 -18.40 -5.16
N ASP A 64 -14.08 -19.44 -5.94
CA ASP A 64 -12.86 -19.73 -6.72
C ASP A 64 -12.50 -18.66 -7.79
N THR A 65 -12.77 -17.38 -7.54
CA THR A 65 -12.67 -16.29 -8.52
C THR A 65 -11.40 -15.46 -8.40
N ASP A 66 -10.33 -15.95 -7.76
CA ASP A 66 -8.97 -15.37 -7.95
C ASP A 66 -8.38 -15.74 -9.34
N THR A 67 -9.24 -16.21 -10.25
CA THR A 67 -9.03 -16.22 -11.70
C THR A 67 -9.12 -14.80 -12.25
N LEU A 68 -8.47 -14.54 -13.39
CA LEU A 68 -8.53 -13.25 -14.12
C LEU A 68 -9.98 -12.74 -14.37
N ALA A 69 -10.99 -13.61 -14.29
CA ALA A 69 -12.41 -13.29 -14.38
C ALA A 69 -12.97 -12.50 -13.18
N GLY A 70 -12.30 -12.51 -12.01
CA GLY A 70 -12.67 -11.70 -10.84
C GLY A 70 -12.06 -10.29 -10.83
N VAL A 71 -11.16 -9.98 -11.77
CA VAL A 71 -10.58 -8.64 -11.90
C VAL A 71 -11.57 -7.76 -12.66
N VAL A 72 -12.35 -6.96 -11.92
CA VAL A 72 -13.19 -5.91 -12.51
C VAL A 72 -12.29 -4.74 -12.89
N ALA A 73 -11.78 -4.75 -14.11
CA ALA A 73 -11.18 -3.57 -14.71
C ALA A 73 -12.29 -2.72 -15.33
N ASP A 74 -12.29 -1.40 -15.06
CA ASP A 74 -13.12 -0.46 -15.80
C ASP A 74 -12.64 -0.46 -17.26
N VAL A 75 -13.43 -1.06 -18.15
CA VAL A 75 -13.16 -1.04 -19.59
C VAL A 75 -13.75 0.25 -20.13
N ARG A 76 -12.90 1.26 -20.31
CA ARG A 76 -13.24 2.47 -21.05
C ARG A 76 -13.29 2.23 -22.56
#